data_AF-A0A645D1E9-F1
#
_entry.id   AF-A0A645D1E9-F1
#
_cell.length_a   1.000
_cell.length_b   1.000
_cell.length_c   1.000
_cell.angle_alpha   90.00
_cell.angle_beta   90.00
_cell.angle_gamma   90.00
#
_symmetry.space_group_name_H-M   'P 1'
#
loop_
_entity.id
_entity.type
_entity.pdbx_description
1 polymer ?
#
loop_
_entity_poly.entity_id
_entity_poly.type
_entity_poly.pdbx_seq_one_letter_code
_entity_poly.pdbx_strand_id
1 'polypeptide(L)' 'MQSAFQSVSMASVMGANFDVHAPHYVSISITGSKHIIKVDGVDSVQLYRQRLTSGYAGVRTWNNPQVEDNVTITKN' A
#
# COMPACT_ATOMS: atom_id res chain seq x y z
N MET A 1 13.64 -1.96 -18.21
CA MET A 1 12.98 -0.71 -17.76
C MET A 1 11.93 -1.09 -16.73
N GLN A 2 11.98 -0.55 -15.51
CA GLN A 2 10.93 -0.78 -14.51
C GLN A 2 9.76 0.14 -14.85
N SER A 3 8.55 -0.41 -14.97
CA SER A 3 7.34 0.39 -15.23
C SER A 3 7.18 1.49 -14.18
N ALA A 4 6.79 2.69 -14.63
CA ALA A 4 6.49 3.82 -13.74
C ALA A 4 5.30 3.53 -12.81
N PHE A 5 4.43 2.59 -13.20
CA PHE A 5 3.30 2.12 -12.43
C PHE A 5 3.43 0.62 -12.19
N GLN A 6 3.37 0.22 -10.92
CA GLN A 6 3.21 -1.19 -10.55
C GLN A 6 1.80 -1.39 -10.01
N SER A 7 1.13 -2.41 -10.53
CA SER A 7 -0.20 -2.83 -10.13
C SER A 7 -0.25 -4.35 -10.00
N VAL A 8 -1.20 -4.84 -9.22
CA VAL A 8 -1.47 -6.26 -9.03
C VAL A 8 -2.97 -6.52 -9.20
N SER A 9 -3.32 -7.74 -9.59
CA SER A 9 -4.71 -8.19 -9.56
C SER A 9 -5.06 -8.62 -8.14
N MET A 10 -6.00 -7.91 -7.50
CA MET A 10 -6.45 -8.27 -6.15
C MET A 10 -7.09 -9.66 -6.11
N ALA A 11 -7.80 -10.07 -7.16
CA ALA A 11 -8.33 -11.42 -7.25
C ALA A 11 -7.22 -12.50 -7.29
N SER A 12 -6.06 -12.18 -7.86
CA SER A 12 -4.90 -13.10 -7.88
C SER A 12 -4.20 -13.17 -6.52
N VAL A 13 -4.09 -12.04 -5.82
CA VAL A 13 -3.35 -11.95 -4.56
C VAL A 13 -4.19 -12.37 -3.35
N MET A 14 -5.46 -11.96 -3.33
CA MET A 14 -6.37 -12.16 -2.20
C MET A 14 -7.40 -13.27 -2.45
N GLY A 15 -7.49 -13.77 -3.69
CA GLY A 15 -8.47 -14.77 -4.11
C GLY A 15 -9.70 -14.16 -4.80
N ALA A 16 -10.43 -15.00 -5.54
CA ALA A 16 -11.56 -14.59 -6.38
C ALA A 16 -12.74 -13.98 -5.62
N ASN A 17 -12.84 -14.22 -4.31
CA ASN A 17 -13.93 -13.73 -3.46
C ASN A 17 -13.59 -12.43 -2.72
N PHE A 18 -12.44 -11.81 -3.01
CA PHE A 18 -12.07 -10.53 -2.40
C PHE A 18 -12.96 -9.41 -2.93
N ASP A 19 -13.77 -8.82 -2.05
CA ASP A 19 -14.68 -7.72 -2.39
C ASP A 19 -14.01 -6.37 -2.20
N VAL A 20 -13.52 -5.78 -3.28
CA VAL A 20 -12.86 -4.46 -3.29
C VAL A 20 -13.74 -3.28 -2.85
N HIS A 21 -15.04 -3.49 -2.65
CA HIS A 21 -15.98 -2.46 -2.22
C HIS A 21 -16.29 -2.50 -0.71
N ALA A 22 -15.79 -3.50 0.01
CA ALA A 22 -15.90 -3.57 1.46
C ALA A 22 -14.83 -2.70 2.15
N PRO A 23 -14.99 -2.38 3.44
CA PRO A 23 -13.92 -1.79 4.23
C PRO A 23 -12.71 -2.73 4.33
N HIS A 24 -11.50 -2.20 4.12
CA HIS A 24 -10.25 -2.95 4.21
C HIS A 24 -9.20 -2.19 4.99
N TYR A 25 -8.31 -2.93 5.64
CA TYR A 25 -7.12 -2.36 6.26
C TYR A 25 -5.97 -2.29 5.27
N VAL A 26 -5.50 -1.08 4.98
CA VAL A 26 -4.32 -0.86 4.14
C VAL A 26 -3.17 -0.41 5.02
N SER A 27 -2.01 -1.05 4.87
CA SER A 27 -0.78 -0.63 5.53
C SER A 27 0.36 -0.48 4.54
N ILE A 28 1.21 0.50 4.76
CA ILE A 28 2.41 0.76 3.96
C ILE A 28 3.60 0.80 4.91
N SER A 29 4.63 0.01 4.61
CA SER A 29 5.88 -0.01 5.37
C SER A 29 7.06 0.21 4.45
N ILE A 30 8.01 1.01 4.90
CA ILE A 30 9.24 1.32 4.17
C ILE A 30 10.42 1.04 5.09
N THR A 31 11.31 0.13 4.69
CA THR A 31 12.51 -0.22 5.44
C THR A 31 13.70 -0.27 4.49
N GLY A 32 14.59 0.71 4.61
CA GLY A 32 15.71 0.88 3.69
C GLY A 32 15.23 1.13 2.25
N SER A 33 15.48 0.17 1.36
CA SER A 33 15.04 0.18 -0.05
C SER A 33 13.70 -0.52 -0.29
N LYS A 34 13.21 -1.30 0.68
CA LYS A 34 12.03 -2.16 0.53
C LYS A 34 10.76 -1.40 0.95
N HIS A 35 9.78 -1.37 0.05
CA HIS A 35 8.45 -0.85 0.32
C HIS A 35 7.46 -2.01 0.22
N ILE A 36 6.62 -2.18 1.23
CA ILE A 36 5.60 -3.22 1.26
C ILE A 36 4.25 -2.54 1.47
N ILE A 37 3.31 -2.83 0.59
CA ILE A 37 1.91 -2.49 0.76
C ILE A 37 1.18 -3.78 1.12
N LYS A 38 0.33 -3.72 2.15
CA LYS A 38 -0.53 -4.83 2.55
C LYS A 38 -1.98 -4.41 2.54
N VAL A 39 -2.84 -5.34 2.15
CA VAL A 39 -4.30 -5.23 2.29
C VAL A 39 -4.75 -6.40 3.16
N ASP A 40 -5.45 -6.09 4.25
CA ASP A 40 -5.90 -7.07 5.25
C ASP A 40 -4.77 -7.99 5.76
N GLY A 41 -3.57 -7.43 5.89
CA GLY A 41 -2.37 -8.13 6.36
C GLY A 41 -1.61 -8.94 5.30
N VAL A 42 -2.15 -9.09 4.09
CA VAL A 42 -1.51 -9.81 2.97
C VAL A 42 -0.63 -8.87 2.17
N ASP A 43 0.62 -9.26 1.91
CA ASP A 43 1.57 -8.51 1.07
C ASP A 43 1.05 -8.42 -0.36
N SER A 44 0.51 -7.26 -0.75
CA SER A 44 -0.08 -7.04 -2.07
C SER A 44 0.94 -6.57 -3.09
N VAL A 45 1.83 -5.65 -2.69
CA VAL A 45 2.86 -5.09 -3.57
C VAL A 45 4.17 -4.97 -2.80
N GLN A 46 5.26 -5.44 -3.40
CA GLN A 46 6.62 -5.25 -2.89
C GLN A 46 7.47 -4.52 -3.90
N LEU A 47 8.01 -3.36 -3.51
CA LEU A 47 8.85 -2.52 -4.35
C LEU A 47 10.26 -2.46 -3.75
N TYR A 48 11.27 -2.58 -4.60
CA TYR A 48 12.64 -2.23 -4.25
C TYR A 48 13.00 -0.93 -4.98
N ARG A 49 13.27 0.13 -4.21
CA ARG A 49 13.68 1.44 -4.72
C ARG A 49 14.95 1.90 -4.02
N GLN A 50 15.53 3.01 -4.48
CA GLN A 50 16.63 3.64 -3.75
C GLN A 50 16.21 3.97 -2.32
N ARG A 51 17.16 3.86 -1.38
CA ARG A 51 16.91 4.16 0.04
C ARG A 51 16.46 5.62 0.17
N LEU A 52 15.24 5.82 0.65
CA LEU A 52 14.76 7.14 1.00
C LEU A 52 15.33 7.55 2.36
N THR A 53 15.83 8.78 2.47
CA THR A 53 16.38 9.34 3.72
C THR A 53 15.40 10.30 4.42
N SER A 54 14.38 10.77 3.70
CA SER A 54 13.30 11.64 4.17
C SER A 54 12.08 11.51 3.26
N GLY A 55 10.90 11.91 3.75
CA GLY A 55 9.68 11.94 2.94
C GLY A 55 8.47 12.42 3.72
N TYR A 56 7.33 12.42 3.03
CA TYR A 56 6.02 12.72 3.60
C TYR A 56 5.12 11.52 3.40
N ALA A 57 4.18 11.33 4.33
CA ALA A 57 3.08 10.37 4.18
C ALA A 57 1.76 11.13 4.21
N GLY A 58 0.79 10.67 3.43
CA GLY A 58 -0.53 11.26 3.37
C GLY A 58 -1.48 10.39 2.56
N VAL A 59 -2.76 10.50 2.84
CA VAL A 59 -3.82 9.78 2.15
C VAL A 59 -4.54 10.72 1.19
N ARG A 60 -4.79 10.21 -0.01
CA ARG A 60 -5.60 10.89 -1.03
C ARG A 60 -6.78 10.01 -1.38
N THR A 61 -7.94 10.63 -1.48
CA THR A 61 -9.20 9.97 -1.83
C THR A 61 -9.70 10.44 -3.20
N TRP A 62 -10.39 9.56 -3.92
CA TRP A 62 -11.02 9.87 -5.21
C TRP A 62 -12.52 9.54 -5.15
N ASN A 63 -13.37 10.45 -5.62
CA ASN A 63 -14.83 10.24 -5.73
C ASN A 63 -15.58 10.01 -4.40
N ASN A 64 -15.18 10.71 -3.34
CA ASN A 64 -15.85 10.75 -2.03
C ASN A 64 -15.95 9.43 -1.22
N PRO A 65 -14.87 8.66 -1.04
CA PRO A 65 -14.86 7.50 -0.16
C PRO A 65 -14.82 7.93 1.31
N GLN A 66 -15.48 7.17 2.17
CA GLN A 66 -15.30 7.25 3.62
C GLN A 66 -13.98 6.57 3.97
N VAL A 67 -13.04 7.31 4.56
CA VAL A 67 -11.74 6.77 4.98
C VAL A 67 -11.51 7.16 6.43
N GLU A 68 -11.22 6.17 7.26
CA GLU A 68 -10.57 6.36 8.55
C GLU A 68 -9.08 6.12 8.35
N ASP A 69 -8.26 7.11 8.71
CA ASP A 69 -6.81 7.06 8.49
C ASP A 69 -6.06 7.20 9.81
N ASN A 70 -5.02 6.37 9.96
CA ASN A 70 -4.07 6.45 11.06
C ASN A 70 -2.65 6.31 10.49
N VAL A 71 -2.08 7.43 10.06
CA VAL A 71 -0.70 7.50 9.60
C VAL A 71 0.24 7.56 10.79
N THR A 72 0.90 6.45 11.09
CA THR A 72 1.99 6.39 12.08
C THR A 72 3.33 6.31 11.37
N ILE A 73 4.20 7.32 11.56
CA ILE A 73 5.59 7.29 11.10
C ILE A 73 6.48 6.93 12.29
N THR A 74 7.06 5.73 12.26
CA THR A 74 8.02 5.30 13.28
C THR A 74 9.43 5.42 12.71
N LYS A 75 10.29 6.17 13.39
CA LYS A 75 11.72 6.22 13.09
C LYS A 75 12.40 5.17 13.96
N ASN A 76 13.00 4.16 13.32
CA ASN A 76 13.89 3.21 14.00
C ASN A 76 15.23 3.87 14.32
#